data_AF-A0A101MME0-F1
#
_entry.id   AF-A0A101MME0-F1
#
_cell.length_a   1.000
_cell.length_b   1.000
_cell.length_c   1.000
_cell.angle_alpha   90.00
_cell.angle_beta   90.00
_cell.angle_gamma   90.00
#
_symmetry.space_group_name_H-M   'P 1'
#
loop_
_entity.id
_entity.type
_entity.pdbx_description
1 polymer ?
#
loop_
_entity_poly.entity_id
_entity_poly.type
_entity_poly.pdbx_seq_one_letter_code
_entity_poly.pdbx_strand_id
1 'polypeptide(L)'
;MADPIQLANAAMSVSHNYYPPTILLPQYVDNESSAISIIIQFGFLWAAVLGIAMVIISHVRPTASQSDKLAFVWMCLSEFYILCSPLLNETDLQA
;
A
#
# COMPACT_ATOMS: atom_id res chain seq x y z
N MET A 1 -6.18 21.80 38.48
CA MET A 1 -4.78 21.52 38.11
C MET A 1 -4.71 20.02 37.86
N ALA A 2 -4.84 19.59 36.60
CA ALA A 2 -4.80 18.17 36.27
C ALA A 2 -3.36 17.67 36.39
N ASP A 3 -3.18 16.54 37.07
CA ASP A 3 -1.89 15.93 37.38
C ASP A 3 -1.22 15.43 36.08
N PRO A 4 0.06 15.77 35.79
CA PRO A 4 0.78 15.28 34.62
C PRO A 4 0.83 13.75 34.51
N ILE A 5 0.68 13.01 35.61
CA ILE A 5 0.62 11.54 35.62
C ILE A 5 -0.69 11.01 35.00
N GLN A 6 -1.81 11.72 35.15
CA GLN A 6 -3.08 11.35 34.52
C GLN A 6 -3.05 11.55 32.99
N LEU A 7 -2.33 12.58 32.52
CA LEU A 7 -2.15 12.82 31.08
C LEU A 7 -1.24 11.77 30.44
N ALA A 8 -0.22 11.31 31.16
CA ALA A 8 0.66 10.21 30.73
C ALA A 8 -0.06 8.85 30.68
N ASN A 9 -0.94 8.58 31.66
CA ASN A 9 -1.71 7.34 31.68
C ASN A 9 -2.82 7.31 30.63
N ALA A 10 -3.43 8.45 30.31
CA ALA A 10 -4.39 8.57 29.19
C ALA A 10 -3.71 8.35 27.82
N ALA A 11 -2.44 8.74 27.67
CA ALA A 11 -1.65 8.53 26.46
C ALA A 11 -1.22 7.07 26.26
N MET A 12 -1.28 6.23 27.29
CA MET A 12 -0.85 4.83 27.25
C MET A 12 -1.98 3.84 26.87
N SER A 13 -3.24 4.27 26.84
CA SER A 13 -4.38 3.43 26.49
C SER A 13 -5.12 3.97 25.28
N VAL A 14 -4.40 4.23 24.19
CA VAL A 14 -5.06 4.51 22.91
C VAL A 14 -5.76 3.22 22.46
N SER A 15 -7.10 3.27 22.41
CA SER A 15 -7.92 2.14 21.97
C SER A 15 -7.65 1.86 20.49
N HIS A 16 -6.97 0.76 20.19
CA HIS A 16 -6.69 0.33 18.83
C HIS A 16 -7.54 -0.88 18.45
N ASN A 17 -7.77 -1.06 17.15
CA ASN A 17 -8.55 -2.19 16.62
C ASN A 17 -7.71 -3.44 16.33
N TYR A 18 -6.39 -3.40 16.59
CA TYR A 18 -5.52 -4.58 16.44
C TYR A 18 -5.75 -5.61 17.54
N TYR A 19 -5.76 -6.88 17.16
CA TYR A 19 -5.81 -7.98 18.11
C TYR A 19 -4.38 -8.34 18.59
N PRO A 20 -4.16 -8.58 19.91
CA PRO A 20 -5.11 -8.50 21.01
C PRO A 20 -5.36 -7.05 21.49
N PRO A 21 -6.61 -6.66 21.80
CA PRO A 21 -6.99 -5.26 22.09
C PRO A 21 -6.44 -4.71 23.42
N THR A 22 -5.86 -5.57 24.25
CA THR A 22 -5.28 -5.21 25.55
C THR A 22 -3.78 -4.90 25.47
N ILE A 23 -3.18 -4.99 24.29
CA ILE A 23 -1.75 -4.74 24.14
C ILE A 23 -1.48 -3.24 24.08
N LEU A 24 -0.47 -2.77 24.81
CA LEU A 24 0.00 -1.40 24.62
C LEU A 24 0.76 -1.35 23.30
N LEU A 25 0.35 -0.46 22.39
CA LEU A 25 1.16 -0.06 21.24
C LEU A 25 1.76 1.32 21.55
N PRO A 26 3.03 1.38 22.01
CA PRO A 26 3.73 2.64 22.15
C PRO A 26 3.74 3.34 20.78
N GLN A 27 3.38 4.63 20.76
CA GLN A 27 3.36 5.45 19.53
C GLN A 27 2.32 5.04 18.48
N TYR A 28 1.25 4.34 18.86
CA TYR A 28 0.12 4.15 17.96
C TYR A 28 -0.52 5.49 17.60
N VAL A 29 -0.60 5.76 16.30
CA VAL A 29 -1.30 6.90 15.71
C VAL A 29 -2.24 6.33 14.66
N ASP A 30 -3.52 6.73 14.73
CA ASP A 30 -4.50 6.33 13.72
C ASP A 30 -4.08 6.83 12.33
N ASN A 31 -4.38 6.05 11.31
CA ASN A 31 -4.11 6.46 9.94
C ASN A 31 -4.91 7.74 9.62
N GLU A 32 -4.18 8.81 9.28
CA GLU A 32 -4.76 10.08 8.79
C GLU A 32 -5.64 9.87 7.55
N SER A 33 -5.30 8.86 6.75
CA SER A 33 -6.02 8.47 5.54
C SER A 33 -6.98 7.33 5.82
N SER A 34 -8.26 7.53 5.50
CA SER A 34 -9.25 6.45 5.49
C SER A 34 -8.82 5.32 4.55
N ALA A 35 -8.98 4.07 4.99
CA ALA A 35 -8.71 2.89 4.17
C ALA A 35 -9.44 2.93 2.82
N ILE A 36 -10.65 3.50 2.78
CA ILE A 36 -11.44 3.67 1.54
C ILE A 36 -10.71 4.61 0.57
N SER A 37 -10.13 5.71 1.07
CA SER A 37 -9.36 6.64 0.24
C SER A 37 -8.16 5.95 -0.39
N ILE A 38 -7.45 5.14 0.39
CA ILE A 38 -6.31 4.35 -0.10
C ILE A 38 -6.75 3.36 -1.18
N ILE A 39 -7.85 2.64 -0.96
CA ILE A 39 -8.40 1.68 -1.93
C ILE A 39 -8.79 2.37 -3.24
N ILE A 40 -9.44 3.53 -3.17
CA ILE A 40 -9.84 4.29 -4.35
C ILE A 40 -8.62 4.80 -5.12
N GLN A 41 -7.64 5.39 -4.43
CA GLN A 41 -6.41 5.88 -5.06
C GLN A 41 -5.63 4.75 -5.72
N PHE A 42 -5.49 3.61 -5.03
CA PHE A 42 -4.87 2.42 -5.56
C PHE A 42 -5.61 1.92 -6.81
N GLY A 43 -6.94 1.76 -6.72
CA GLY A 43 -7.77 1.33 -7.85
C GLY A 43 -7.67 2.27 -9.05
N PHE A 44 -7.63 3.59 -8.81
CA PHE A 44 -7.48 4.60 -9.87
C PHE A 44 -6.11 4.50 -10.56
N LEU A 45 -5.03 4.44 -9.79
CA LEU A 45 -3.67 4.23 -10.31
C LEU A 45 -3.58 2.95 -11.13
N TRP A 46 -4.16 1.87 -10.64
CA TRP A 46 -4.24 0.59 -11.32
C TRP A 46 -5.01 0.66 -12.64
N ALA A 47 -6.20 1.25 -12.63
CA ALA A 47 -7.00 1.44 -13.83
C ALA A 47 -6.29 2.31 -14.88
N ALA A 48 -5.58 3.35 -14.44
CA ALA A 48 -4.78 4.20 -15.32
C ALA A 48 -3.64 3.40 -15.98
N VAL A 49 -2.87 2.64 -15.20
CA VAL A 49 -1.76 1.81 -15.72
C VAL A 49 -2.27 0.76 -16.71
N LEU A 50 -3.32 0.01 -16.33
CA LEU A 50 -3.94 -1.01 -17.18
C LEU A 50 -4.52 -0.41 -18.47
N GLY A 51 -5.22 0.72 -18.35
CA GLY A 51 -5.80 1.43 -19.49
C GLY A 51 -4.74 1.92 -20.46
N ILE A 52 -3.67 2.55 -19.97
CA ILE A 52 -2.55 3.03 -20.79
C ILE A 52 -1.87 1.86 -21.48
N ALA A 53 -1.57 0.78 -20.77
CA ALA A 53 -0.93 -0.40 -21.34
C ALA A 53 -1.80 -1.04 -22.45
N MET A 54 -3.12 -1.12 -22.24
CA MET A 54 -4.07 -1.60 -23.25
C MET A 54 -4.14 -0.69 -24.47
N VAL A 55 -4.12 0.63 -24.29
CA VAL A 55 -4.07 1.60 -25.39
C VAL A 55 -2.80 1.41 -26.20
N ILE A 56 -1.63 1.36 -25.54
CA ILE A 56 -0.34 1.19 -26.20
C ILE A 56 -0.32 -0.10 -27.04
N ILE A 57 -0.68 -1.25 -26.46
CA ILE A 57 -0.63 -2.51 -27.20
C ILE A 57 -1.68 -2.59 -28.32
N SER A 58 -2.82 -1.93 -28.15
CA SER A 58 -3.84 -1.86 -29.20
C SER A 58 -3.40 -0.98 -30.37
N HIS A 59 -2.61 0.06 -30.12
CA HIS A 59 -2.00 0.88 -31.17
C HIS A 59 -0.81 0.20 -31.84
N VAL A 60 0.07 -0.46 -31.09
CA VAL A 60 1.30 -1.07 -31.63
C VAL A 60 1.01 -2.39 -32.36
N ARG A 61 0.04 -3.20 -31.87
CA ARG A 61 -0.37 -4.46 -32.51
C ARG A 61 -1.90 -4.59 -32.54
N PRO A 62 -2.57 -3.92 -33.49
CA PRO A 62 -4.02 -4.03 -33.63
C PRO A 62 -4.49 -5.46 -33.94
N THR A 63 -3.65 -6.28 -34.60
CA THR A 63 -3.95 -7.66 -35.02
C THR A 63 -3.65 -8.75 -33.98
N ALA A 64 -3.09 -8.39 -32.82
CA ALA A 64 -2.81 -9.37 -31.75
C ALA A 64 -4.09 -9.81 -31.03
N SER A 65 -4.14 -11.09 -30.62
CA SER A 65 -5.27 -11.64 -29.88
C SER A 65 -5.43 -10.93 -28.52
N GLN A 66 -6.66 -10.82 -28.00
CA GLN A 66 -6.88 -10.18 -26.69
C GLN A 66 -6.14 -10.91 -25.55
N SER A 67 -5.94 -12.22 -25.68
CA SER A 67 -5.19 -13.02 -24.72
C SER A 67 -3.71 -12.61 -24.66
N ASP A 68 -3.08 -12.37 -25.82
CA ASP A 68 -1.67 -11.94 -25.87
C ASP A 68 -1.50 -10.52 -25.30
N LYS A 69 -2.50 -9.66 -25.53
CA LYS A 69 -2.52 -8.30 -24.97
C LYS A 69 -2.62 -8.34 -23.46
N LEU A 70 -3.49 -9.19 -22.91
CA LEU A 70 -3.63 -9.37 -21.47
C LEU A 70 -2.38 -9.97 -20.84
N ALA A 71 -1.75 -10.96 -21.49
CA ALA A 71 -0.51 -11.56 -21.01
C ALA A 71 0.65 -10.56 -20.96
N PHE A 72 0.76 -9.68 -21.96
CA PHE A 72 1.75 -8.61 -21.97
C PHE A 72 1.51 -7.59 -20.84
N VAL A 73 0.26 -7.13 -20.67
CA VAL A 73 -0.12 -6.23 -19.57
C VAL A 73 0.19 -6.89 -18.22
N TRP A 74 -0.11 -8.18 -18.07
CA TRP A 74 0.17 -8.95 -16.87
C TRP A 74 1.67 -9.06 -16.54
N MET A 75 2.52 -9.26 -17.54
CA MET A 75 3.98 -9.26 -17.35
C MET A 75 4.49 -7.89 -16.86
N CYS A 76 3.99 -6.79 -17.40
CA CYS A 76 4.34 -5.44 -16.93
C CYS A 76 3.94 -5.20 -15.46
N LEU A 77 2.85 -5.82 -14.98
CA LEU A 77 2.44 -5.70 -13.59
C LEU A 77 3.40 -6.43 -12.63
N SER A 78 3.88 -7.61 -13.00
CA SER A 78 4.79 -8.39 -12.15
C SER A 78 6.14 -7.72 -11.92
N GLU A 79 6.66 -7.01 -12.92
CA GLU A 79 7.93 -6.29 -12.80
C GLU A 79 7.82 -5.08 -11.86
N PHE A 80 6.67 -4.42 -11.81
CA PHE A 80 6.45 -3.27 -10.93
C PHE A 80 6.44 -3.65 -9.45
N TYR A 81 5.81 -4.77 -9.10
CA TYR A 81 5.80 -5.26 -7.72
C TYR A 81 7.19 -5.71 -7.24
N ILE A 82 7.99 -6.30 -8.13
CA ILE A 82 9.32 -6.83 -7.81
C ILE A 82 10.37 -5.70 -7.73
N LEU A 83 10.28 -4.68 -8.58
CA LEU A 83 11.22 -3.55 -8.58
C LEU A 83 11.10 -2.66 -7.33
N CYS A 84 9.92 -2.64 -6.68
CA CYS A 84 9.68 -1.87 -5.46
C CYS A 84 10.12 -2.59 -4.17
N SER A 85 10.70 -3.78 -4.27
CA SER A 85 11.29 -4.51 -3.16
C SER A 85 12.84 -4.46 -3.09
N PRO A 86 13.54 -3.30 -3.20
CA PRO A 86 14.98 -3.24 -2.96
C PRO A 86 15.33 -2.78 -1.53
N LEU A 87 14.43 -2.92 -0.54
CA LEU A 87 14.63 -2.33 0.81
C LEU A 87 14.32 -3.28 1.98
N LEU A 88 14.60 -4.58 1.81
CA LEU A 88 14.62 -5.52 2.94
C LEU A 88 15.82 -6.49 2.87
N ASN A 89 17.02 -5.98 2.55
CA ASN A 89 18.24 -6.80 2.69
C ASN A 89 19.51 -6.03 3.13
N GLU A 90 19.49 -4.71 3.31
CA GLU A 90 20.75 -3.93 3.49
C GLU A 90 20.80 -3.01 4.72
N THR A 91 19.88 -3.11 5.71
CA THR A 91 19.90 -2.21 6.89
C THR A 91 19.83 -2.85 8.28
N ASP A 92 19.72 -4.18 8.43
CA ASP A 92 19.70 -4.84 9.76
C ASP A 92 21.03 -5.52 10.15
N LEU A 93 22.15 -5.17 9.51
CA LEU A 93 23.47 -5.67 9.92
C LEU A 93 24.51 -4.59 10.24
N GLN A 94 24.11 -3.34 10.54
CA GLN A 94 25.03 -2.32 11.11
C GLN A 94 24.35 -1.22 11.96
N ALA A 95 23.59 -1.58 13.01
CA ALA A 95 23.29 -0.63 14.10
C ALA A 95 23.20 -1.34 15.45
#